data_AF-A0A3B0UTG9-F1
#
_entry.id   AF-A0A3B0UTG9-F1
#
_cell.length_a   1.000
_cell.length_b   1.000
_cell.length_c   1.000
_cell.angle_alpha   90.00
_cell.angle_beta   90.00
_cell.angle_gamma   90.00
#
_symmetry.space_group_name_H-M   'P 1'
#
loop_
_entity.id
_entity.type
_entity.pdbx_description
1 polymer ?
#
loop_
_entity_poly.entity_id
_entity_poly.type
_entity_poly.pdbx_seq_one_letter_code
_entity_poly.pdbx_strand_id
1 'polypeptide(L)'
;MSRLKNIAKSIGPGFIMAAVVLGPGSITTASKIGATNGYAFLWVILIGAISMAIYTNMSTRYGVLHQQSILKTISEKYGKWFSVSIGIASFLAALSFQFGNNLGVGMGMETLTGIDAG
;
A
#
# COMPACT_ATOMS: atom_id res chain seq x y z
N MET A 1 -27.82 -18.73 7.62
CA MET A 1 -26.41 -19.16 7.46
C MET A 1 -25.68 -18.61 6.22
N SER A 2 -26.36 -18.28 5.10
CA SER A 2 -25.70 -17.90 3.83
C SER A 2 -25.01 -16.53 3.84
N ARG A 3 -25.52 -15.53 4.57
CA ARG A 3 -24.93 -14.18 4.62
C ARG A 3 -23.56 -14.14 5.32
N LEU A 4 -23.40 -14.88 6.42
CA LEU A 4 -22.14 -14.93 7.17
C LEU A 4 -21.00 -15.53 6.32
N LYS A 5 -21.32 -16.58 5.54
CA LYS A 5 -20.36 -17.25 4.65
C LYS A 5 -19.94 -16.37 3.48
N ASN A 6 -20.85 -15.51 3.00
CA ASN A 6 -20.56 -14.53 1.95
C ASN A 6 -19.72 -13.36 2.47
N ILE A 7 -19.99 -12.88 3.68
CA ILE A 7 -19.17 -11.84 4.35
C ILE A 7 -17.75 -12.38 4.58
N ALA A 8 -17.61 -13.59 5.12
CA ALA A 8 -16.29 -14.20 5.33
C ALA A 8 -15.49 -14.33 4.03
N LYS A 9 -16.13 -14.66 2.90
CA LYS A 9 -15.48 -14.68 1.58
C LYS A 9 -15.07 -13.28 1.08
N SER A 10 -15.82 -12.23 1.41
CA SER A 10 -15.49 -10.86 0.97
C SER A 10 -14.41 -10.19 1.83
N ILE A 11 -14.14 -10.71 3.03
CA ILE A 11 -13.08 -10.18 3.91
C ILE A 11 -11.69 -10.52 3.37
N GLY A 12 -11.52 -11.68 2.72
CA GLY A 12 -10.21 -12.15 2.22
C GLY A 12 -9.45 -11.12 1.39
N PRO A 13 -10.03 -10.56 0.32
CA PRO A 13 -9.38 -9.52 -0.49
C PRO A 13 -9.03 -8.27 0.31
N GLY A 14 -9.90 -7.84 1.23
CA GLY A 14 -9.64 -6.68 2.10
C GLY A 14 -8.46 -6.91 3.04
N PHE A 15 -8.34 -8.11 3.60
CA PHE A 15 -7.24 -8.49 4.46
C PHE A 15 -5.91 -8.56 3.70
N ILE A 16 -5.92 -9.11 2.47
CA ILE A 16 -4.74 -9.14 1.60
C ILE A 16 -4.29 -7.71 1.28
N MET A 17 -5.22 -6.82 0.92
CA MET A 17 -4.89 -5.42 0.66
C MET A 17 -4.30 -4.72 1.90
N ALA A 18 -4.88 -4.95 3.08
CA ALA A 18 -4.36 -4.38 4.33
C ALA A 18 -2.94 -4.90 4.64
N ALA A 19 -2.70 -6.20 4.48
CA ALA A 19 -1.39 -6.81 4.72
C ALA A 19 -0.30 -6.28 3.77
N VAL A 20 -0.64 -6.05 2.50
CA VAL A 20 0.31 -5.50 1.51
C VAL A 20 0.69 -4.05 1.82
N VAL A 21 -0.24 -3.25 2.35
CA VAL A 21 0.04 -1.83 2.64
C VAL A 21 0.69 -1.61 4.00
N LEU A 22 0.33 -2.42 5.00
CA LEU A 22 0.97 -2.45 6.32
C LEU A 22 2.27 -3.26 6.28
N GLY A 23 3.22 -2.80 5.47
CA GLY A 23 4.54 -3.38 5.39
C GLY A 23 5.42 -3.04 6.62
N PRO A 24 6.46 -3.84 6.91
CA PRO A 24 7.38 -3.60 8.02
C PRO A 24 8.08 -2.25 7.91
N GLY A 25 8.39 -1.77 6.69
CA GLY A 25 8.98 -0.45 6.48
C GLY A 25 8.06 0.69 6.94
N SER A 26 6.76 0.60 6.61
CA SER A 26 5.75 1.56 7.05
C SER A 26 5.58 1.54 8.58
N ILE A 27 5.58 0.36 9.19
CA ILE A 27 5.43 0.17 10.64
C ILE A 27 6.67 0.72 11.39
N THR A 28 7.88 0.43 10.92
CA THR A 28 9.11 0.95 11.53
C THR A 28 9.19 2.48 11.42
N THR A 29 8.83 3.03 10.26
CA THR A 29 8.78 4.49 10.06
C THR A 29 7.76 5.15 10.98
N ALA A 30 6.54 4.61 11.05
CA ALA A 30 5.49 5.14 11.93
C ALA A 30 5.90 5.03 13.41
N SER A 31 6.52 3.92 13.81
CA SER A 31 7.04 3.72 15.17
C SER A 31 8.15 4.71 15.50
N LYS A 32 9.08 4.95 14.58
CA LYS A 32 10.17 5.93 14.76
C LYS A 32 9.62 7.34 14.92
N ILE A 33 8.68 7.75 14.06
CA ILE A 33 8.03 9.07 14.14
C ILE A 33 7.23 9.22 15.45
N GLY A 34 6.52 8.17 15.88
CA GLY A 34 5.79 8.18 17.14
C GLY A 34 6.71 8.23 18.36
N ALA A 35 7.87 7.58 18.30
CA ALA A 35 8.87 7.62 19.37
C ALA A 35 9.54 9.01 19.48
N THR A 36 9.83 9.68 18.36
CA THR A 36 10.48 11.00 18.38
C THR A 36 9.50 12.15 18.63
N ASN A 37 8.30 12.06 18.09
CA ASN A 37 7.34 13.18 18.06
C ASN A 37 6.08 12.92 18.90
N GLY A 38 6.05 11.82 19.66
CA GLY A 38 4.90 11.42 20.47
C GLY A 38 3.62 11.28 19.64
N TYR A 39 2.51 11.78 20.19
CA TYR A 39 1.18 11.66 19.58
C TYR A 39 0.85 12.73 18.54
N ALA A 40 1.79 13.61 18.19
CA ALA A 40 1.54 14.74 17.30
C ALA A 40 1.07 14.34 15.89
N PHE A 41 1.37 13.12 15.43
CA PHE A 41 1.08 12.64 14.08
C PHE A 41 -0.07 11.62 14.00
N LEU A 42 -0.79 11.35 15.10
CA LEU A 42 -1.92 10.42 15.08
C LEU A 42 -3.00 10.81 14.06
N TRP A 43 -3.26 12.11 13.91
CA TRP A 43 -4.23 12.62 12.94
C TRP A 43 -3.82 12.32 11.50
N VAL A 44 -2.51 12.27 11.20
CA VAL A 44 -2.00 11.93 9.86
C VAL A 44 -2.29 10.47 9.55
N ILE A 45 -2.12 9.57 10.52
CA ILE A 45 -2.46 8.14 10.37
C ILE A 45 -3.95 7.98 10.07
N LEU A 46 -4.81 8.73 10.77
CA LEU A 46 -6.26 8.70 10.55
C LEU A 46 -6.64 9.16 9.14
N ILE A 47 -6.10 10.30 8.69
CA ILE A 47 -6.35 10.81 7.33
C ILE A 47 -5.79 9.85 6.28
N GLY A 48 -4.61 9.27 6.52
CA GLY A 48 -4.01 8.26 5.66
C GLY A 48 -4.90 7.03 5.51
N ALA A 49 -5.46 6.53 6.61
CA ALA A 49 -6.36 5.38 6.60
C ALA A 49 -7.66 5.67 5.82
N ILE A 50 -8.26 6.85 6.01
CA ILE A 50 -9.46 7.26 5.25
C ILE A 50 -9.13 7.37 3.76
N SER A 51 -8.03 8.04 3.42
CA SER A 51 -7.59 8.21 2.04
C SER A 51 -7.35 6.86 1.38
N MET A 52 -6.65 5.95 2.06
CA MET A 52 -6.40 4.60 1.60
C MET A 52 -7.70 3.82 1.35
N ALA A 53 -8.69 3.91 2.25
CA ALA A 53 -9.98 3.25 2.08
C ALA A 53 -10.71 3.76 0.82
N ILE A 54 -10.70 5.08 0.59
CA ILE A 54 -11.32 5.69 -0.60
C ILE A 54 -10.62 5.24 -1.88
N TYR A 55 -9.30 5.38 -1.96
CA TYR A 55 -8.52 5.02 -3.15
C TYR A 55 -8.59 3.52 -3.45
N THR A 56 -8.52 2.68 -2.43
CA THR A 56 -8.63 1.22 -2.59
C THR A 56 -10.01 0.86 -3.11
N ASN A 57 -11.08 1.44 -2.55
CA ASN A 57 -12.44 1.19 -3.04
C ASN A 57 -12.63 1.63 -4.50
N MET A 58 -12.07 2.79 -4.88
CA MET A 58 -12.09 3.25 -6.28
C MET A 58 -11.32 2.30 -7.20
N SER A 59 -10.13 1.87 -6.81
CA SER A 59 -9.29 0.94 -7.58
C SER A 59 -9.96 -0.42 -7.73
N THR A 60 -10.54 -0.97 -6.66
CA THR A 60 -11.28 -2.23 -6.70
C THR A 60 -12.50 -2.13 -7.61
N ARG A 61 -13.30 -1.04 -7.51
CA ARG A 61 -14.44 -0.82 -8.41
C ARG A 61 -14.00 -0.73 -9.86
N TYR A 62 -12.89 -0.02 -10.13
CA TYR A 62 -12.35 0.08 -11.47
C TYR A 62 -11.91 -1.28 -12.01
N GLY A 63 -11.12 -2.04 -11.25
CA GLY A 63 -10.59 -3.35 -11.65
C GLY A 63 -11.64 -4.44 -11.83
N VAL A 64 -12.78 -4.36 -11.14
CA VAL A 64 -13.91 -5.28 -11.34
C VAL A 64 -14.74 -4.91 -12.57
N LEU A 65 -14.91 -3.61 -12.86
CA LEU A 65 -15.75 -3.13 -13.96
C LEU A 65 -15.02 -3.07 -15.31
N HIS A 66 -13.70 -2.89 -15.32
CA HIS A 66 -12.90 -2.73 -16.54
C HIS A 66 -11.93 -3.90 -16.70
N GLN A 67 -11.94 -4.55 -17.87
CA GLN A 67 -10.99 -5.62 -18.21
C GLN A 67 -9.59 -5.11 -18.59
N GLN A 68 -9.41 -3.79 -18.64
CA GLN A 68 -8.19 -3.13 -19.06
C GLN A 68 -7.56 -2.33 -17.93
N SER A 69 -6.23 -2.29 -17.92
CA SER A 69 -5.48 -1.59 -16.87
C SER A 69 -5.74 -0.08 -16.91
N ILE A 70 -5.64 0.56 -15.75
CA ILE A 70 -5.78 2.01 -15.60
C ILE A 70 -4.84 2.74 -16.57
N LEU A 71 -3.60 2.25 -16.70
CA LEU A 71 -2.60 2.75 -17.64
C LEU A 71 -3.06 2.65 -19.10
N LYS A 72 -3.65 1.53 -19.51
CA LYS A 72 -4.14 1.36 -20.88
C LYS A 72 -5.26 2.35 -21.20
N THR A 73 -6.19 2.55 -20.27
CA THR A 73 -7.27 3.55 -20.44
C THR A 73 -6.73 4.98 -20.47
N ILE A 74 -5.69 5.29 -19.70
CA ILE A 74 -4.99 6.58 -19.78
C ILE A 74 -4.29 6.73 -21.14
N SER A 75 -3.66 5.67 -21.64
CA SER A 75 -3.00 5.68 -22.96
C SER A 75 -3.99 5.93 -24.10
N GLU A 76 -5.20 5.36 -24.01
CA GLU A 76 -6.25 5.54 -25.02
C GLU A 76 -6.84 6.95 -24.99
N LYS A 77 -6.97 7.56 -23.81
CA LYS A 77 -7.64 8.86 -23.64
C LYS A 77 -6.70 10.07 -23.72
N TYR A 78 -5.48 9.95 -23.21
CA TYR A 78 -4.50 11.05 -23.09
C TYR A 78 -3.23 10.82 -23.91
N GLY A 79 -3.14 9.70 -24.61
CA GLY A 79 -2.00 9.35 -25.45
C GLY A 79 -0.93 8.53 -24.73
N LYS A 80 -0.14 7.82 -25.55
CA LYS A 80 0.82 6.80 -25.09
C LYS A 80 1.94 7.40 -24.22
N TRP A 81 2.37 8.63 -24.51
CA TRP A 81 3.40 9.33 -23.74
C TRP A 81 3.00 9.59 -22.29
N PHE A 82 1.76 10.04 -22.05
CA PHE A 82 1.24 10.25 -20.69
C PHE A 82 1.08 8.94 -19.93
N SER A 83 0.67 7.86 -20.60
CA SER A 83 0.60 6.55 -19.94
C SER A 83 1.98 6.03 -19.56
N VAL A 84 3.00 6.24 -20.38
CA VAL A 84 4.36 5.79 -20.08
C VAL A 84 4.93 6.56 -18.90
N SER A 85 4.75 7.88 -18.84
CA SER A 85 5.25 8.68 -17.71
C SER A 85 4.59 8.27 -16.39
N ILE A 86 3.27 8.06 -16.37
CA ILE A 86 2.54 7.57 -15.19
C ILE A 86 2.98 6.15 -14.84
N GLY A 87 3.24 5.29 -15.83
CA GLY A 87 3.75 3.94 -15.63
C GLY A 87 5.11 3.93 -14.95
N ILE A 88 6.05 4.77 -15.43
CA ILE A 88 7.38 4.92 -14.82
C ILE A 88 7.26 5.47 -13.40
N ALA A 89 6.45 6.50 -13.18
CA ALA A 89 6.24 7.07 -11.85
C ALA A 89 5.67 6.03 -10.87
N SER A 90 4.69 5.23 -11.32
CA SER A 90 4.09 4.16 -10.52
C SER A 90 5.09 3.04 -10.22
N PHE A 91 5.95 2.70 -11.19
CA PHE A 91 7.01 1.72 -11.02
C PHE A 91 8.06 2.18 -10.01
N LEU A 92 8.51 3.43 -10.10
CA LEU A 92 9.43 4.01 -9.12
C LEU A 92 8.82 4.07 -7.71
N ALA A 93 7.54 4.47 -7.60
CA ALA A 93 6.84 4.47 -6.33
C ALA A 93 6.74 3.06 -5.72
N ALA A 94 6.41 2.04 -6.52
CA ALA A 94 6.37 0.65 -6.09
C ALA A 94 7.77 0.14 -5.69
N LEU A 95 8.82 0.49 -6.44
CA LEU A 95 10.20 0.17 -6.09
C LEU A 95 10.61 0.79 -4.76
N SER A 96 10.33 2.08 -4.54
CA SER A 96 10.63 2.75 -3.26
C SER A 96 9.88 2.12 -2.09
N PHE A 97 8.61 1.74 -2.29
CA PHE A 97 7.83 1.05 -1.27
C PHE A 97 8.41 -0.31 -0.91
N GLN A 98 8.78 -1.11 -1.92
CA GLN A 98 9.38 -2.43 -1.69
C GLN A 98 10.78 -2.35 -1.10
N PHE A 99 11.56 -1.35 -1.51
CA PHE A 99 12.85 -1.06 -0.89
C PHE A 99 12.68 -0.72 0.60
N GLY A 100 11.73 0.15 0.94
CA GLY A 100 11.40 0.48 2.34
C GLY A 100 10.93 -0.74 3.14
N ASN A 101 10.14 -1.63 2.53
CA ASN A 101 9.72 -2.87 3.17
C ASN A 101 10.92 -3.80 3.43
N ASN A 102 11.82 -3.97 2.47
CA ASN A 102 13.02 -4.79 2.64
C ASN A 102 13.92 -4.23 3.74
N LEU A 103 14.13 -2.91 3.79
CA LEU A 103 14.85 -2.26 4.90
C LEU A 103 14.17 -2.49 6.25
N GLY A 104 12.84 -2.39 6.30
CA GLY A 104 12.06 -2.67 7.50
C GLY A 104 12.26 -4.10 8.01
N VAL A 105 12.27 -5.09 7.09
CA VAL A 105 12.57 -6.48 7.43
C VAL A 105 14.02 -6.63 7.91
N GLY A 106 14.98 -5.97 7.26
CA GLY A 106 16.39 -5.98 7.64
C GLY A 106 16.60 -5.51 9.07
N MET A 107 16.11 -4.30 9.40
CA MET A 107 16.16 -3.76 10.77
C MET A 107 15.42 -4.66 11.78
N GLY A 108 14.29 -5.25 11.39
CA GLY A 108 13.55 -6.19 12.24
C GLY A 108 14.35 -7.46 12.53
N MET A 109 15.02 -8.02 11.51
CA MET A 109 15.88 -9.19 11.67
C MET A 109 17.15 -8.88 12.46
N GLU A 110 17.77 -7.72 12.27
CA GLU A 110 18.88 -7.24 13.08
C GLU A 110 18.47 -7.16 14.55
N THR A 111 17.30 -6.59 14.84
CA THR A 111 16.76 -6.50 16.22
C THR A 111 16.53 -7.89 16.84
N LEU A 112 16.09 -8.88 16.05
CA LEU A 112 15.79 -10.22 16.53
C LEU A 112 17.02 -11.14 16.64
N THR A 113 18.00 -10.99 15.75
CA THR A 113 19.14 -11.91 15.63
C THR A 113 20.47 -11.32 16.10
N GLY A 114 20.56 -9.99 16.24
CA GLY A 114 21.79 -9.28 16.59
C GLY A 114 22.84 -9.27 15.48
N ILE A 115 22.50 -9.75 14.28
CA ILE A 115 23.39 -9.75 13.12
C ILE A 115 23.12 -8.47 12.32
N ASP A 116 24.14 -7.63 12.21
CA ASP A 116 24.10 -6.33 11.52
C ASP A 116 23.72 -6.53 10.04
N ALA A 117 22.53 -6.06 9.68
CA ALA A 117 22.01 -6.09 8.32
C ALA A 117 22.22 -4.71 7.71
N GLY A 118 23.49 -4.40 7.40
CA GLY A 118 23.94 -3.10 6.87
C GLY A 118 23.17 -2.58 5.66
#